data_AF-A0A9W8TG78-F1
#
_entry.id   AF-A0A9W8TG78-F1
#
_cell.length_a   1.000
_cell.length_b   1.000
_cell.length_c   1.000
_cell.angle_alpha   90.00
_cell.angle_beta   90.00
_cell.angle_gamma   90.00
#
_symmetry.space_group_name_H-M   'P 1'
#
loop_
_entity.id
_entity.type
_entity.pdbx_description
1 polymer ?
#
loop_
_entity_poly.entity_id
_entity_poly.type
_entity_poly.pdbx_seq_one_letter_code
_entity_poly.pdbx_strand_id
1 'polypeptide(L)'
;MYEIMFDTRQFNNKAEWPADGSLPWYWSMGDNTGYGLHGDYLFGWKGDALQKAMDGKCSGDRCAPLQRQTDAQAIACTKSQQSGENIGDQWLTSLPGMTMPITLEPATPKSPTSLPFEGLYASARLVLGPREGLVTTEAAGGILLSLALSTRGPIECAVSGTVLLNTPYFNRGSAHTAQEREEFNLTGLLPHSVQTLEQQVKRAYEQYSTRPDDLAKNTFLTSLKEQNAVLYFRLLQDHLSEMFSVVYTPTEGDAIQNYSRLFRRPEGCFLNIDNVDRVSHDLAQWGRPDDIDYIVVSGTLVSPVLPAFKPLPSQIERGSIVANRFPDGEEILGIGDQGAGGILISVAKLVLTTLCAGIHPNRTLPVVLDCGTDNENLLNDELYLGLRKKRVRGEKYDKFVDEFVQSARKLFPKAYIHFEDFGLTNARRILDHYRPEIPCFNDDVQGTGCVTLAAIMAGLHVSQQKLKDVKLVVFGAGTAGVGIADQVRDAIASEKGISKDEAAKQIW
;
A
#
# COMPACT_ATOMS: atom_id res chain seq x y z
N MET A 1 -11.33 14.40 13.41
CA MET A 1 -11.65 14.28 11.98
C MET A 1 -12.89 15.13 11.77
N TYR A 2 -12.82 16.18 10.95
CA TYR A 2 -13.97 17.05 10.69
C TYR A 2 -14.49 16.78 9.28
N GLU A 3 -15.80 16.63 9.16
CA GLU A 3 -16.49 16.42 7.90
C GLU A 3 -17.04 17.77 7.40
N ILE A 4 -16.86 18.08 6.11
CA ILE A 4 -17.43 19.27 5.49
C ILE A 4 -18.48 18.84 4.47
N MET A 5 -19.75 19.14 4.78
CA MET A 5 -20.87 18.98 3.85
C MET A 5 -21.22 20.33 3.22
N PHE A 6 -21.33 20.38 1.89
CA PHE A 6 -21.75 21.58 1.16
C PHE A 6 -23.26 21.57 0.89
N ASP A 7 -23.92 22.70 1.14
CA ASP A 7 -25.30 22.94 0.72
C ASP A 7 -25.34 23.55 -0.69
N THR A 8 -25.64 22.71 -1.68
CA THR A 8 -25.73 23.11 -3.09
C THR A 8 -27.14 23.54 -3.53
N ARG A 9 -28.11 23.60 -2.61
CA ARG A 9 -29.54 23.89 -2.90
C ARG A 9 -29.76 25.20 -3.65
N GLN A 10 -28.87 26.18 -3.47
CA GLN A 10 -28.95 27.50 -4.13
C GLN A 10 -28.55 27.47 -5.61
N PHE A 11 -27.93 26.39 -6.09
CA PHE A 11 -27.39 26.27 -7.45
C PHE A 11 -28.18 25.31 -8.35
N ASN A 12 -29.26 24.68 -7.85
CA ASN A 12 -30.00 23.64 -8.56
C ASN A 12 -31.46 24.03 -8.90
N ASN A 13 -31.92 23.67 -10.10
CA ASN A 13 -33.31 23.80 -10.52
C ASN A 13 -34.17 22.67 -9.90
N LYS A 14 -35.20 23.03 -9.12
CA LYS A 14 -36.10 22.10 -8.43
C LYS A 14 -36.95 21.21 -9.35
N ALA A 15 -37.13 21.59 -10.61
CA ALA A 15 -37.97 20.85 -11.55
C ALA A 15 -37.34 19.53 -12.05
N GLU A 16 -36.04 19.33 -11.83
CA GLU A 16 -35.29 18.16 -12.32
C GLU A 16 -35.07 17.09 -11.23
N TRP A 17 -35.84 17.13 -10.14
CA TRP A 17 -35.72 16.19 -9.01
C TRP A 17 -36.57 14.92 -9.23
N PRO A 18 -36.12 13.74 -8.76
CA PRO A 18 -36.99 12.59 -8.57
C PRO A 18 -38.16 12.95 -7.64
N ALA A 19 -39.37 12.51 -7.98
CA ALA A 19 -40.60 12.89 -7.26
C ALA A 19 -40.63 12.42 -5.79
N ASP A 20 -39.75 11.51 -5.40
CA ASP A 20 -39.64 10.97 -4.05
C ASP A 20 -38.75 11.80 -3.11
N GLY A 21 -38.11 12.86 -3.62
CA GLY A 21 -37.30 13.77 -2.81
C GLY A 21 -36.01 13.14 -2.27
N SER A 22 -35.52 12.05 -2.84
CA SER A 22 -34.23 11.47 -2.49
C SER A 22 -33.07 12.42 -2.84
N LEU A 23 -32.25 12.77 -1.84
CA LEU A 23 -31.08 13.65 -1.96
C LEU A 23 -29.83 12.84 -2.34
N PRO A 24 -28.95 13.34 -3.22
CA PRO A 24 -27.58 12.83 -3.32
C PRO A 24 -26.71 13.48 -2.23
N TRP A 25 -26.15 12.67 -1.35
CA TRP A 25 -25.08 13.11 -0.44
C TRP A 25 -23.71 12.93 -1.11
N TYR A 26 -22.75 13.73 -0.67
CA TYR A 26 -21.38 13.73 -1.14
C TYR A 26 -20.44 13.28 -0.02
N TRP A 27 -19.36 12.60 -0.38
CA TRP A 27 -18.34 12.06 0.53
C TRP A 27 -16.99 12.73 0.26
N SER A 28 -16.34 13.23 1.30
CA SER A 28 -14.97 13.77 1.24
C SER A 28 -14.24 13.43 2.52
N MET A 29 -13.03 12.88 2.39
CA MET A 29 -12.15 12.61 3.53
C MET A 29 -11.13 13.76 3.60
N GLY A 30 -11.19 14.55 4.67
CA GLY A 30 -10.22 15.62 4.94
C GLY A 30 -9.36 15.29 6.15
N ASP A 31 -8.06 15.57 6.05
CA ASP A 31 -7.16 15.73 7.18
C ASP A 31 -7.03 17.22 7.56
N ASN A 32 -6.44 17.52 8.72
CA ASN A 32 -6.31 18.89 9.22
C ASN A 32 -5.24 19.73 8.49
N THR A 33 -4.63 19.21 7.42
CA THR A 33 -3.51 19.88 6.73
C THR A 33 -3.97 20.82 5.61
N GLY A 34 -5.25 20.74 5.20
CA GLY A 34 -5.81 21.60 4.16
C GLY A 34 -5.38 21.22 2.74
N TYR A 35 -4.75 20.04 2.55
CA TYR A 35 -4.30 19.55 1.24
C TYR A 35 -5.06 18.30 0.74
N GLY A 36 -5.96 17.72 1.54
CA GLY A 36 -6.89 16.67 1.11
C GLY A 36 -8.26 17.20 0.68
N LEU A 37 -8.35 17.93 -0.43
CA LEU A 37 -9.66 18.21 -1.07
C LEU A 37 -9.78 17.39 -2.35
N HIS A 38 -10.03 16.09 -2.21
CA HIS A 38 -10.65 15.32 -3.30
C HIS A 38 -12.16 15.33 -3.08
N GLY A 39 -12.88 15.80 -4.10
CA GLY A 39 -14.29 15.54 -4.25
C GLY A 39 -14.59 14.74 -5.49
N ASP A 40 -15.13 13.54 -5.29
CA ASP A 40 -15.69 12.75 -6.37
C ASP A 40 -17.11 13.24 -6.66
N TYR A 41 -17.27 13.89 -7.81
CA TYR A 41 -18.55 14.37 -8.30
C TYR A 41 -19.11 13.37 -9.32
N LEU A 42 -19.96 12.45 -8.87
CA LEU A 42 -20.85 11.73 -9.80
C LEU A 42 -22.05 12.63 -10.11
N PHE A 43 -22.28 12.85 -11.40
CA PHE A 43 -23.42 13.53 -12.08
C PHE A 43 -23.15 14.94 -12.62
N GLY A 44 -23.33 15.04 -13.94
CA GLY A 44 -22.94 16.16 -14.78
C GLY A 44 -23.74 17.44 -14.57
N TRP A 45 -23.06 18.55 -14.85
CA TRP A 45 -23.62 19.89 -14.92
C TRP A 45 -24.58 20.03 -16.10
N LYS A 46 -25.62 20.84 -15.93
CA LYS A 46 -26.41 21.37 -17.05
C LYS A 46 -26.41 22.91 -16.99
N GLY A 47 -25.96 23.55 -18.06
CA GLY A 47 -25.94 25.01 -18.22
C GLY A 47 -24.63 25.69 -17.80
N ASP A 48 -24.67 27.03 -17.69
CA ASP A 48 -23.52 27.92 -17.44
C ASP A 48 -23.14 28.05 -15.94
N ALA A 49 -23.65 27.16 -15.07
CA ALA A 49 -23.47 27.22 -13.62
C ALA A 49 -22.01 27.06 -13.19
N LEU A 50 -21.27 26.14 -13.82
CA LEU A 50 -19.83 25.97 -13.59
C LEU A 50 -19.04 27.20 -14.06
N GLN A 51 -19.42 27.76 -15.23
CA GLN A 51 -18.81 28.98 -15.75
C GLN A 51 -19.08 30.17 -14.83
N LYS A 52 -20.28 30.32 -14.27
CA LYS A 52 -20.60 31.38 -13.28
C LYS A 52 -19.87 31.24 -11.95
N ALA A 53 -19.62 30.01 -11.48
CA ALA A 53 -18.84 29.76 -10.28
C ALA A 53 -17.35 30.10 -10.49
N MET A 54 -16.80 29.75 -11.67
CA MET A 54 -15.44 30.12 -12.09
C MET A 54 -15.30 31.63 -12.32
N ASP A 55 -16.26 32.25 -13.02
CA ASP A 55 -16.31 33.68 -13.30
C ASP A 55 -16.51 34.51 -12.03
N GLY A 56 -17.16 33.93 -11.00
CA GLY A 56 -17.33 34.50 -9.67
C GLY A 56 -16.06 34.54 -8.81
N LYS A 57 -14.94 33.97 -9.29
CA LYS A 57 -13.62 33.95 -8.61
C LYS A 57 -13.67 33.46 -7.15
N CYS A 58 -14.49 32.48 -6.82
CA CYS A 58 -14.50 31.87 -5.47
C CYS A 58 -13.26 30.97 -5.33
N SER A 59 -12.21 31.49 -4.71
CA SER A 59 -11.04 30.72 -4.29
C SER A 59 -10.61 31.20 -2.90
N GLY A 60 -10.39 30.26 -1.98
CA GLY A 60 -9.99 30.55 -0.59
C GLY A 60 -11.06 31.28 0.21
N ASP A 61 -10.65 32.26 1.01
CA ASP A 61 -11.48 32.99 1.99
C ASP A 61 -12.55 33.92 1.37
N ARG A 62 -12.74 33.88 0.05
CA ARG A 62 -13.72 34.71 -0.68
C ARG A 62 -15.13 34.16 -0.66
N CYS A 63 -15.34 32.96 -0.12
CA CYS A 63 -16.66 32.36 0.05
C CYS A 63 -17.09 32.52 1.53
N ALA A 64 -18.31 33.00 1.78
CA ALA A 64 -18.82 33.13 3.16
C ALA A 64 -18.86 31.75 3.83
N PRO A 65 -18.42 31.60 5.09
CA PRO A 65 -18.40 30.31 5.78
C PRO A 65 -19.83 29.78 5.92
N LEU A 66 -20.10 28.60 5.34
CA LEU A 66 -21.36 27.90 5.54
C LEU A 66 -21.46 27.41 6.98
N GLN A 67 -22.68 27.46 7.52
CA GLN A 67 -22.97 27.19 8.93
C GLN A 67 -22.63 25.73 9.29
N ARG A 68 -21.75 25.53 10.28
CA ARG A 68 -21.31 24.21 10.76
C ARG A 68 -22.38 23.59 11.67
N GLN A 69 -22.65 22.30 11.51
CA GLN A 69 -23.45 21.51 12.47
C GLN A 69 -22.57 20.86 13.53
N THR A 70 -23.14 20.53 14.68
CA THR A 70 -22.44 19.83 15.78
C THR A 70 -22.57 18.32 15.67
N ASP A 71 -21.59 17.58 16.19
CA ASP A 71 -21.54 16.10 16.14
C ASP A 71 -22.84 15.44 16.67
N ALA A 72 -23.43 16.02 17.72
CA ALA A 72 -24.68 15.55 18.30
C ALA A 72 -25.90 15.69 17.35
N GLN A 73 -25.89 16.70 16.48
CA GLN A 73 -26.96 16.92 15.49
C GLN A 73 -26.82 15.97 14.29
N ALA A 74 -25.60 15.60 13.92
CA ALA A 74 -25.33 14.64 12.85
C ALA A 74 -25.75 13.21 13.25
N ILE A 75 -25.41 12.79 14.47
CA ILE A 75 -25.72 11.45 15.00
C ILE A 75 -27.24 11.21 15.11
N ALA A 76 -28.02 12.26 15.40
CA ALA A 76 -29.48 12.17 15.49
C ALA A 76 -30.17 11.92 14.13
N CYS A 77 -29.44 12.00 13.01
CA CYS A 77 -30.00 11.98 11.66
C CYS A 77 -29.81 10.62 10.94
N THR A 78 -29.77 9.50 11.66
CA THR A 78 -29.68 8.16 11.06
C THR A 78 -31.05 7.57 10.74
N LYS A 79 -31.31 7.30 9.45
CA LYS A 79 -32.31 6.30 9.04
C LYS A 79 -31.67 4.92 9.16
N SER A 80 -32.39 3.89 9.63
CA SER A 80 -31.81 2.55 9.82
C SER A 80 -31.28 1.98 8.50
N GLN A 81 -29.97 1.70 8.44
CA GLN A 81 -29.38 0.86 7.39
C GLN A 81 -29.73 -0.61 7.67
N GLN A 82 -30.84 -1.06 7.14
CA GLN A 82 -31.03 -2.47 6.83
C GLN A 82 -31.71 -2.55 5.46
N SER A 83 -30.95 -2.92 4.43
CA SER A 83 -31.55 -3.59 3.28
C SER A 83 -32.01 -4.96 3.78
N GLY A 84 -33.30 -5.26 3.68
CA GLY A 84 -33.91 -6.49 4.16
C GLY A 84 -33.55 -7.73 3.31
N GLU A 85 -32.28 -7.92 2.97
CA GLU A 85 -31.80 -9.11 2.29
C GLU A 85 -31.07 -10.01 3.29
N ASN A 86 -31.69 -11.14 3.60
CA ASN A 86 -31.13 -12.16 4.47
C ASN A 86 -30.15 -13.01 3.66
N ILE A 87 -28.87 -12.63 3.65
CA ILE A 87 -27.82 -13.31 2.87
C ILE A 87 -27.23 -14.52 3.60
N GLY A 88 -27.61 -14.76 4.87
CA GLY A 88 -27.04 -15.83 5.70
C GLY A 88 -25.51 -15.77 5.82
N ASP A 89 -24.89 -16.84 6.34
CA ASP A 89 -23.42 -16.98 6.46
C ASP A 89 -22.76 -17.43 5.13
N GLN A 90 -23.29 -17.04 3.97
CA GLN A 90 -22.77 -17.47 2.66
C GLN A 90 -22.28 -16.31 1.79
N TRP A 91 -21.19 -16.54 1.07
CA TRP A 91 -20.62 -15.61 0.08
C TRP A 91 -21.44 -15.63 -1.22
N LEU A 92 -21.65 -14.46 -1.83
CA LEU A 92 -22.32 -14.31 -3.12
C LEU A 92 -21.41 -14.83 -4.26
N THR A 93 -21.87 -15.84 -4.99
CA THR A 93 -21.14 -16.39 -6.16
C THR A 93 -21.43 -15.64 -7.47
N SER A 94 -22.32 -14.64 -7.42
CA SER A 94 -22.64 -13.72 -8.53
C SER A 94 -23.34 -12.48 -7.97
N LEU A 95 -23.15 -11.33 -8.61
CA LEU A 95 -23.85 -10.09 -8.23
C LEU A 95 -25.35 -10.17 -8.63
N PRO A 96 -26.28 -9.73 -7.76
CA PRO A 96 -27.70 -9.70 -8.09
C PRO A 96 -27.97 -8.79 -9.31
N GLY A 97 -28.71 -9.29 -10.30
CA GLY A 97 -29.13 -8.52 -11.48
C GLY A 97 -28.38 -8.78 -12.79
N MET A 98 -27.39 -9.69 -12.82
CA MET A 98 -26.82 -10.17 -14.08
C MET A 98 -27.66 -11.30 -14.69
N THR A 99 -28.39 -11.01 -15.78
CA THR A 99 -29.20 -11.98 -16.56
C THR A 99 -28.45 -12.56 -17.77
N MET A 100 -27.14 -12.77 -17.68
CA MET A 100 -26.39 -13.52 -18.69
C MET A 100 -25.67 -14.71 -18.03
N PRO A 101 -25.92 -15.95 -18.47
CA PRO A 101 -25.18 -17.10 -17.97
C PRO A 101 -23.75 -17.02 -18.53
N ILE A 102 -22.78 -16.87 -17.63
CA ILE A 102 -21.37 -17.11 -17.97
C ILE A 102 -21.27 -18.61 -18.27
N THR A 103 -21.10 -18.97 -19.54
CA THR A 103 -20.80 -20.35 -19.92
C THR A 103 -19.33 -20.61 -19.59
N LEU A 104 -19.08 -21.02 -18.35
CA LEU A 104 -17.87 -21.73 -17.98
C LEU A 104 -18.13 -23.21 -18.25
N GLU A 105 -17.28 -23.86 -19.03
CA GLU A 105 -17.31 -25.32 -19.17
C GLU A 105 -17.23 -25.98 -17.77
N PRO A 106 -18.00 -27.05 -17.52
CA PRO A 106 -18.21 -27.54 -16.16
C PRO A 106 -16.99 -28.32 -15.68
N ALA A 107 -16.13 -27.67 -14.89
CA ALA A 107 -15.33 -28.40 -13.93
C ALA A 107 -16.30 -28.95 -12.86
N THR A 108 -16.34 -30.27 -12.73
CA THR A 108 -17.17 -31.02 -11.76
C THR A 108 -17.22 -30.38 -10.37
N PRO A 109 -18.41 -30.28 -9.74
CA PRO A 109 -18.57 -29.61 -8.45
C PRO A 109 -17.92 -30.44 -7.35
N LYS A 110 -16.85 -29.91 -6.75
CA LYS A 110 -16.45 -30.32 -5.40
C LYS A 110 -17.21 -29.44 -4.41
N SER A 111 -17.87 -30.08 -3.45
CA SER A 111 -18.60 -29.48 -2.33
C SER A 111 -17.88 -28.30 -1.66
N PRO A 112 -18.61 -27.38 -0.99
CA PRO A 112 -18.00 -26.29 -0.22
C PRO A 112 -17.41 -26.83 1.07
N THR A 113 -16.27 -27.51 0.95
CA THR A 113 -15.32 -27.69 2.04
C THR A 113 -14.33 -26.55 1.93
N SER A 114 -14.32 -25.65 2.92
CA SER A 114 -13.19 -24.79 3.31
C SER A 114 -12.18 -24.48 2.20
N LEU A 115 -12.18 -23.26 1.67
CA LEU A 115 -11.01 -22.74 0.94
C LEU A 115 -9.73 -23.15 1.69
N PRO A 116 -8.82 -23.94 1.10
CA PRO A 116 -7.58 -24.25 1.77
C PRO A 116 -6.69 -23.02 1.65
N PHE A 117 -6.79 -22.13 2.64
CA PHE A 117 -5.72 -21.19 2.98
C PHE A 117 -4.50 -21.94 3.58
N GLU A 118 -4.35 -23.24 3.31
CA GLU A 118 -3.22 -24.08 3.73
C GLU A 118 -1.87 -23.64 3.14
N GLY A 119 -1.83 -22.66 2.24
CA GLY A 119 -0.58 -22.13 1.68
C GLY A 119 0.25 -21.31 2.67
N LEU A 120 -0.38 -20.52 3.55
CA LEU A 120 0.30 -19.88 4.69
C LEU A 120 0.36 -20.82 5.90
N TYR A 121 -0.64 -21.69 6.02
CA TYR A 121 -0.76 -22.70 7.08
C TYR A 121 -0.23 -24.07 6.66
N ALA A 122 0.83 -24.11 5.84
CA ALA A 122 1.65 -25.30 5.88
C ALA A 122 2.09 -25.37 7.34
N SER A 123 1.56 -26.34 8.09
CA SER A 123 2.21 -26.82 9.29
C SER A 123 3.63 -27.08 8.85
N ALA A 124 4.51 -26.10 9.08
CA ALA A 124 5.85 -26.18 8.56
C ALA A 124 6.40 -27.36 9.36
N ARG A 125 6.45 -28.56 8.79
CA ARG A 125 7.13 -29.63 9.47
C ARG A 125 8.59 -29.31 9.19
N LEU A 126 9.33 -28.93 10.22
CA LEU A 126 10.76 -28.76 10.04
C LEU A 126 11.32 -30.17 9.91
N VAL A 127 11.95 -30.48 8.79
CA VAL A 127 12.61 -31.77 8.57
C VAL A 127 14.11 -31.54 8.60
N LEU A 128 14.83 -32.38 9.35
CA LEU A 128 16.29 -32.34 9.40
C LEU A 128 16.87 -32.76 8.04
N GLY A 129 17.72 -31.92 7.46
CA GLY A 129 18.57 -32.29 6.33
C GLY A 129 19.63 -33.35 6.73
N PRO A 130 20.28 -34.01 5.75
CA PRO A 130 21.27 -35.04 6.02
C PRO A 130 22.44 -34.52 6.88
N ARG A 131 22.82 -35.29 7.91
CA ARG A 131 23.94 -34.99 8.82
C ARG A 131 25.28 -35.13 8.09
N GLU A 132 25.79 -34.05 7.52
CA GLU A 132 27.22 -33.91 7.23
C GLU A 132 27.79 -32.67 7.91
N GLY A 133 28.52 -32.88 9.01
CA GLY A 133 29.43 -31.91 9.63
C GLY A 133 28.80 -30.81 10.49
N LEU A 134 29.44 -30.50 11.63
CA LEU A 134 29.15 -29.30 12.42
C LEU A 134 29.43 -28.06 11.56
N VAL A 135 28.40 -27.29 11.24
CA VAL A 135 28.52 -26.03 10.51
C VAL A 135 28.90 -24.92 11.49
N THR A 136 30.09 -24.33 11.33
CA THR A 136 30.55 -23.15 12.07
C THR A 136 29.75 -21.90 11.67
N THR A 137 29.73 -20.88 12.54
CA THR A 137 28.93 -19.66 12.41
C THR A 137 29.10 -18.89 11.09
N GLU A 138 30.21 -19.05 10.37
CA GLU A 138 30.43 -18.45 9.04
C GLU A 138 29.68 -19.17 7.91
N ALA A 139 29.40 -20.46 8.05
CA ALA A 139 28.70 -21.25 7.04
C ALA A 139 27.17 -21.21 7.17
N ALA A 140 26.64 -20.69 8.29
CA ALA A 140 25.19 -20.49 8.49
C ALA A 140 24.59 -19.47 7.50
N GLY A 141 25.35 -18.43 7.11
CA GLY A 141 24.90 -17.43 6.14
C GLY A 141 24.74 -18.00 4.73
N GLY A 142 25.64 -18.90 4.31
CA GLY A 142 25.57 -19.56 3.00
C GLY A 142 24.51 -20.66 2.90
N ILE A 143 24.22 -21.35 4.01
CA ILE A 143 23.20 -22.42 4.05
C ILE A 143 21.78 -21.84 4.11
N LEU A 144 21.56 -20.69 4.78
CA LEU A 144 20.25 -20.03 4.78
C LEU A 144 19.80 -19.64 3.35
N LEU A 145 20.75 -19.29 2.48
CA LEU A 145 20.56 -19.00 1.05
C LEU A 145 20.38 -20.26 0.18
N SER A 146 20.49 -21.46 0.74
CA SER A 146 20.47 -22.72 -0.02
C SER A 146 19.20 -23.54 0.11
N LEU A 147 18.34 -23.20 1.07
CA LEU A 147 17.06 -23.86 1.29
C LEU A 147 16.05 -23.25 0.34
N ALA A 148 15.65 -24.00 -0.69
CA ALA A 148 14.55 -23.62 -1.56
C ALA A 148 13.36 -23.23 -0.67
N LEU A 149 12.91 -21.98 -0.82
CA LEU A 149 11.73 -21.46 -0.15
C LEU A 149 10.49 -22.18 -0.70
N SER A 150 10.29 -23.42 -0.24
CA SER A 150 9.17 -24.24 -0.66
C SER A 150 7.89 -23.50 -0.30
N THR A 151 7.13 -23.11 -1.32
CA THR A 151 5.81 -22.51 -1.15
C THR A 151 4.74 -23.56 -0.82
N ARG A 152 5.13 -24.85 -0.75
CA ARG A 152 4.23 -25.98 -0.48
C ARG A 152 4.93 -27.07 0.33
N GLY A 153 4.31 -27.43 1.45
CA GLY A 153 4.74 -28.55 2.28
C GLY A 153 5.82 -28.19 3.32
N PRO A 154 6.40 -29.22 3.96
CA PRO A 154 7.46 -29.08 4.97
C PRO A 154 8.65 -28.28 4.45
N ILE A 155 9.25 -27.45 5.30
CA ILE A 155 10.48 -26.72 4.99
C ILE A 155 11.62 -27.45 5.68
N GLU A 156 12.66 -27.78 4.91
CA GLU A 156 13.87 -28.34 5.49
C GLU A 156 14.56 -27.29 6.37
N CYS A 157 14.91 -27.67 7.60
CA CYS A 157 15.58 -26.79 8.54
C CYS A 157 17.00 -27.28 8.78
N ALA A 158 17.97 -26.51 8.28
CA ALA A 158 19.38 -26.83 8.45
C ALA A 158 20.00 -26.24 9.74
N VAL A 159 19.21 -25.50 10.53
CA VAL A 159 19.69 -24.79 11.73
C VAL A 159 19.04 -25.35 13.01
N SER A 160 19.73 -25.19 14.14
CA SER A 160 19.25 -25.65 15.46
C SER A 160 19.69 -24.67 16.56
N GLY A 161 19.19 -24.86 17.78
CA GLY A 161 19.55 -24.04 18.94
C GLY A 161 19.16 -22.57 18.79
N THR A 162 20.02 -21.68 19.28
CA THR A 162 19.78 -20.22 19.24
C THR A 162 19.69 -19.67 17.81
N VAL A 163 20.36 -20.29 16.83
CA VAL A 163 20.31 -19.86 15.42
C VAL A 163 18.90 -20.05 14.85
N LEU A 164 18.25 -21.17 15.18
CA LEU A 164 16.86 -21.42 14.79
C LEU A 164 15.94 -20.36 15.41
N LEU A 165 16.07 -20.10 16.71
CA LEU A 165 15.24 -19.10 17.41
C LEU A 165 15.46 -17.67 16.92
N ASN A 166 16.64 -17.36 16.39
CA ASN A 166 16.96 -16.07 15.78
C ASN A 166 16.65 -16.00 14.28
N THR A 167 16.09 -17.07 13.69
CA THR A 167 15.66 -17.10 12.28
C THR A 167 14.13 -16.97 12.22
N PRO A 168 13.57 -15.82 11.83
CA PRO A 168 12.15 -15.49 12.07
C PRO A 168 11.16 -16.43 11.38
N TYR A 169 11.58 -17.04 10.28
CA TYR A 169 10.80 -18.00 9.51
C TYR A 169 10.77 -19.41 10.12
N PHE A 170 11.79 -19.79 10.89
CA PHE A 170 11.85 -21.07 11.59
C PHE A 170 11.36 -20.98 13.03
N ASN A 171 11.49 -19.81 13.65
CA ASN A 171 11.14 -19.60 15.04
C ASN A 171 9.62 -19.66 15.28
N ARG A 172 9.19 -20.58 16.14
CA ARG A 172 7.80 -20.71 16.61
C ARG A 172 7.61 -20.28 18.05
N GLY A 173 8.65 -19.78 18.70
CA GLY A 173 8.64 -19.45 20.12
C GLY A 173 8.17 -20.65 20.95
N SER A 174 7.17 -20.42 21.81
CA SER A 174 6.63 -21.45 22.70
C SER A 174 5.85 -22.57 21.99
N ALA A 175 5.57 -22.46 20.68
CA ALA A 175 4.85 -23.47 19.90
C ALA A 175 5.75 -24.58 19.35
N HIS A 176 7.07 -24.50 19.52
CA HIS A 176 7.91 -25.67 19.28
C HIS A 176 7.44 -26.82 20.19
N THR A 177 7.09 -27.95 19.57
CA THR A 177 6.64 -29.16 20.29
C THR A 177 7.77 -29.75 21.12
N ALA A 178 7.45 -30.62 22.08
CA ALA A 178 8.48 -31.30 22.88
C ALA A 178 9.48 -32.07 22.00
N GLN A 179 8.98 -32.72 20.94
CA GLN A 179 9.80 -33.42 19.96
C GLN A 179 10.72 -32.45 19.19
N GLU A 180 10.18 -31.37 18.62
CA GLU A 180 10.99 -30.37 17.92
C GLU A 180 12.05 -29.74 18.83
N ARG A 181 11.75 -29.54 20.12
CA ARG A 181 12.72 -29.00 21.07
C ARG A 181 13.89 -29.94 21.33
N GLU A 182 13.65 -31.25 21.37
CA GLU A 182 14.72 -32.25 21.46
C GLU A 182 15.50 -32.33 20.15
N GLU A 183 14.81 -32.44 19.01
CA GLU A 183 15.41 -32.59 17.69
C GLU A 183 16.26 -31.39 17.27
N PHE A 184 15.81 -30.17 17.57
CA PHE A 184 16.50 -28.92 17.22
C PHE A 184 17.30 -28.32 18.39
N ASN A 185 17.60 -29.07 19.45
CA ASN A 185 18.39 -28.60 20.60
C ASN A 185 17.86 -27.29 21.23
N LEU A 186 16.55 -27.17 21.39
CA LEU A 186 15.88 -26.01 22.00
C LEU A 186 15.54 -26.23 23.48
N THR A 187 15.76 -27.45 23.99
CA THR A 187 15.60 -27.76 25.43
C THR A 187 16.49 -26.87 26.27
N GLY A 188 15.89 -26.16 27.25
CA GLY A 188 16.57 -25.16 28.07
C GLY A 188 16.65 -23.75 27.48
N LEU A 189 16.33 -23.57 26.19
CA LEU A 189 16.25 -22.26 25.53
C LEU A 189 14.83 -21.66 25.57
N LEU A 190 13.82 -22.49 25.83
CA LEU A 190 12.41 -22.10 25.85
C LEU A 190 11.74 -22.50 27.18
N PRO A 191 10.74 -21.73 27.67
CA PRO A 191 9.93 -22.13 28.82
C PRO A 191 9.24 -23.49 28.60
N HIS A 192 9.10 -24.30 29.65
CA HIS A 192 8.59 -25.68 29.56
C HIS A 192 7.20 -25.84 28.92
N SER A 193 6.31 -24.86 29.09
CA SER A 193 4.97 -24.91 28.50
C SER A 193 5.05 -24.83 26.97
N VAL A 194 4.48 -25.83 26.30
CA VAL A 194 4.21 -25.78 24.85
C VAL A 194 2.86 -25.10 24.67
N GLN A 195 2.84 -24.05 23.85
CA GLN A 195 1.64 -23.25 23.62
C GLN A 195 1.19 -23.35 22.16
N THR A 196 -0.11 -23.27 21.91
CA THR A 196 -0.63 -23.22 20.54
C THR A 196 -0.38 -21.85 19.91
N LEU A 197 -0.49 -21.76 18.58
CA LEU A 197 -0.35 -20.49 17.86
C LEU A 197 -1.40 -19.47 18.37
N GLU A 198 -2.64 -19.90 18.60
CA GLU A 198 -3.74 -19.06 19.10
C GLU A 198 -3.43 -18.48 20.48
N GLN A 199 -2.79 -19.26 21.36
CA GLN A 199 -2.35 -18.76 22.66
C GLN A 199 -1.25 -17.69 22.52
N GLN A 200 -0.36 -17.84 21.55
CA GLN A 200 0.65 -16.82 21.26
C GLN A 200 0.04 -15.56 20.67
N VAL A 201 -0.94 -15.70 19.76
CA VAL A 201 -1.70 -14.59 19.18
C VAL A 201 -2.41 -13.82 20.29
N LYS A 202 -3.09 -14.50 21.21
CA LYS A 202 -3.73 -13.86 22.37
C LYS A 202 -2.74 -13.02 23.18
N ARG A 203 -1.57 -13.59 23.50
CA ARG A 203 -0.52 -12.85 24.23
C ARG A 203 0.02 -11.66 23.44
N ALA A 204 0.28 -11.84 22.14
CA ALA A 204 0.79 -10.78 21.28
C ALA A 204 -0.22 -9.65 21.14
N TYR A 205 -1.51 -9.98 21.02
CA TYR A 205 -2.61 -9.01 21.01
C TYR A 205 -2.71 -8.25 22.34
N GLU A 206 -2.67 -8.92 23.49
CA GLU A 206 -2.66 -8.25 24.80
C GLU A 206 -1.47 -7.28 24.93
N GLN A 207 -0.28 -7.67 24.46
CA GLN A 207 0.91 -6.80 24.43
C GLN A 207 0.72 -5.61 23.48
N TYR A 208 0.19 -5.84 22.30
CA TYR A 208 -0.14 -4.81 21.31
C TYR A 208 -1.14 -3.78 21.89
N SER A 209 -2.21 -4.24 22.53
CA SER A 209 -3.23 -3.36 23.12
C SER A 209 -2.72 -2.51 24.28
N THR A 210 -1.62 -2.91 24.93
CA THR A 210 -0.98 -2.10 25.99
C THR A 210 -0.09 -0.97 25.46
N ARG A 211 0.18 -0.92 24.15
CA ARG A 211 1.03 0.12 23.57
C ARG A 211 0.31 1.48 23.61
N PRO A 212 1.01 2.57 23.95
CA PRO A 212 0.38 3.86 24.25
C PRO A 212 -0.16 4.60 23.01
N ASP A 213 0.43 4.36 21.84
CA ASP A 213 0.11 5.04 20.59
C ASP A 213 0.38 4.11 19.39
N ASP A 214 -0.05 4.54 18.20
CA ASP A 214 0.01 3.71 17.00
C ASP A 214 1.45 3.50 16.49
N LEU A 215 2.36 4.46 16.69
CA LEU A 215 3.77 4.28 16.35
C LEU A 215 4.46 3.23 17.24
N ALA A 216 4.11 3.20 18.53
CA ALA A 216 4.55 2.17 19.46
C ALA A 216 3.96 0.79 19.12
N LYS A 217 2.72 0.74 18.63
CA LYS A 217 2.10 -0.47 18.09
C LYS A 217 2.80 -0.96 16.82
N ASN A 218 3.09 -0.06 15.87
CA ASN A 218 3.84 -0.36 14.66
C ASN A 218 5.22 -0.93 15.01
N THR A 219 5.96 -0.25 15.88
CA THR A 219 7.27 -0.70 16.39
C THR A 219 7.20 -2.10 17.03
N PHE A 220 6.14 -2.38 17.79
CA PHE A 220 5.92 -3.71 18.37
C PHE A 220 5.70 -4.77 17.28
N LEU A 221 4.87 -4.46 16.28
CA LEU A 221 4.58 -5.35 15.16
C LEU A 221 5.83 -5.62 14.30
N THR A 222 6.65 -4.61 14.04
CA THR A 222 7.96 -4.76 13.37
C THR A 222 8.88 -5.68 14.16
N SER A 223 8.99 -5.47 15.47
CA SER A 223 9.76 -6.37 16.35
C SER A 223 9.20 -7.80 16.38
N LEU A 224 7.88 -7.97 16.29
CA LEU A 224 7.24 -9.29 16.26
C LEU A 224 7.57 -10.02 14.97
N LYS A 225 7.49 -9.32 13.84
CA LYS A 225 7.88 -9.83 12.51
C LYS A 225 9.33 -10.30 12.47
N GLU A 226 10.24 -9.52 13.05
CA GLU A 226 11.67 -9.83 13.16
C GLU A 226 11.97 -11.01 14.09
N GLN A 227 11.02 -11.46 14.91
CA GLN A 227 11.22 -12.59 15.82
C GLN A 227 10.51 -13.84 15.34
N ASN A 228 9.27 -13.72 14.88
CA ASN A 228 8.41 -14.82 14.48
C ASN A 228 7.44 -14.35 13.39
N ALA A 229 7.80 -14.63 12.13
CA ALA A 229 7.04 -14.19 10.97
C ALA A 229 5.63 -14.80 10.93
N VAL A 230 5.49 -16.08 11.32
CA VAL A 230 4.19 -16.76 11.33
C VAL A 230 3.24 -16.14 12.34
N LEU A 231 3.72 -15.85 13.56
CA LEU A 231 2.92 -15.20 14.59
C LEU A 231 2.51 -13.78 14.17
N TYR A 232 3.42 -13.02 13.54
CA TYR A 232 3.12 -11.70 13.00
C TYR A 232 1.99 -11.73 11.97
N PHE A 233 2.12 -12.56 10.93
CA PHE A 233 1.09 -12.65 9.88
C PHE A 233 -0.22 -13.22 10.42
N ARG A 234 -0.17 -14.17 11.35
CA ARG A 234 -1.38 -14.69 12.00
C ARG A 234 -2.11 -13.60 12.79
N LEU A 235 -1.38 -12.83 13.59
CA LEU A 235 -1.96 -11.74 14.39
C LEU A 235 -2.64 -10.70 13.48
N LEU A 236 -1.96 -10.30 12.40
CA LEU A 236 -2.52 -9.36 11.43
C LEU A 236 -3.74 -9.95 10.69
N GLN A 237 -3.73 -11.23 10.36
CA GLN A 237 -4.88 -11.87 9.72
C GLN A 237 -6.11 -11.86 10.64
N ASP A 238 -5.94 -12.17 11.92
CA ASP A 238 -7.03 -12.21 12.89
C ASP A 238 -7.60 -10.81 13.22
N HIS A 239 -6.79 -9.75 13.05
CA HIS A 239 -7.11 -8.38 13.45
C HIS A 239 -6.88 -7.33 12.33
N LEU A 240 -7.01 -7.72 11.06
CA LEU A 240 -6.58 -6.89 9.94
C LEU A 240 -7.27 -5.53 9.92
N SER A 241 -8.59 -5.47 10.14
CA SER A 241 -9.36 -4.22 10.13
C SER A 241 -8.88 -3.20 11.16
N GLU A 242 -8.40 -3.66 12.32
CA GLU A 242 -7.84 -2.82 13.39
C GLU A 242 -6.39 -2.44 13.11
N MET A 243 -5.59 -3.41 12.65
CA MET A 243 -4.14 -3.24 12.52
C MET A 243 -3.71 -2.66 11.16
N PHE A 244 -4.59 -2.62 10.17
CA PHE A 244 -4.30 -2.10 8.83
C PHE A 244 -3.72 -0.68 8.88
N SER A 245 -4.34 0.21 9.65
CA SER A 245 -3.89 1.59 9.79
C SER A 245 -2.59 1.76 10.57
N VAL A 246 -2.12 0.68 11.24
CA VAL A 246 -0.88 0.65 12.02
C VAL A 246 0.29 0.12 11.20
N VAL A 247 0.08 -0.91 10.36
CA VAL A 247 1.11 -1.48 9.48
C VAL A 247 1.17 -0.83 8.09
N TYR A 248 0.28 0.14 7.85
CA TYR A 248 0.20 0.91 6.62
C TYR A 248 -0.25 2.34 6.97
N THR A 249 -0.84 3.06 6.01
CA THR A 249 -1.34 4.43 6.20
C THR A 249 -2.40 4.51 7.31
N PRO A 250 -2.37 5.55 8.18
CA PRO A 250 -1.42 6.67 8.20
C PRO A 250 -0.15 6.42 9.03
N THR A 251 -0.14 5.45 9.95
CA THR A 251 0.94 5.27 10.94
C THR A 251 2.29 4.97 10.31
N GLU A 252 2.32 4.24 9.19
CA GLU A 252 3.57 3.94 8.49
C GLU A 252 4.28 5.22 8.01
N GLY A 253 3.52 6.30 7.74
CA GLY A 253 4.10 7.61 7.44
C GLY A 253 4.92 8.17 8.61
N ASP A 254 4.42 8.06 9.84
CA ASP A 254 5.15 8.48 11.04
C ASP A 254 6.42 7.63 11.24
N ALA A 255 6.33 6.32 10.96
CA ALA A 255 7.47 5.41 11.02
C ALA A 255 8.54 5.77 9.98
N ILE A 256 8.14 6.12 8.75
CA ILE A 256 9.01 6.59 7.68
C ILE A 256 9.73 7.88 8.06
N GLN A 257 8.99 8.89 8.56
CA GLN A 257 9.58 10.16 9.00
C GLN A 257 10.60 9.97 10.13
N ASN A 258 10.39 8.98 10.99
CA ASN A 258 11.28 8.63 12.10
C ASN A 258 12.24 7.48 11.78
N TYR A 259 12.34 7.04 10.53
CA TYR A 259 13.05 5.80 10.14
C TYR A 259 14.46 5.73 10.71
N SER A 260 15.22 6.81 10.57
CA SER A 260 16.63 6.86 11.02
C SER A 260 16.80 6.71 12.54
N ARG A 261 15.80 7.12 13.33
CA ARG A 261 15.79 6.98 14.80
C ARG A 261 15.22 5.63 15.25
N LEU A 262 14.31 5.07 14.47
CA LEU A 262 13.66 3.78 14.75
C LEU A 262 14.48 2.58 14.27
N PHE A 263 15.44 2.79 13.38
CA PHE A 263 16.27 1.76 12.77
C PHE A 263 16.99 0.91 13.83
N ARG A 264 16.77 -0.41 13.76
CA ARG A 264 17.42 -1.42 14.63
C ARG A 264 18.03 -2.54 13.82
N ARG A 265 17.25 -3.06 12.87
CA ARG A 265 17.64 -4.13 11.96
C ARG A 265 17.32 -3.69 10.54
N PRO A 266 18.22 -3.90 9.57
CA PRO A 266 17.94 -3.60 8.18
C PRO A 266 16.89 -4.58 7.64
N GLU A 267 15.91 -4.04 6.91
CA GLU A 267 14.97 -4.79 6.08
C GLU A 267 14.98 -4.19 4.67
N GLY A 268 15.16 -5.04 3.65
CA GLY A 268 15.21 -4.63 2.25
C GLY A 268 16.60 -4.22 1.72
N CYS A 269 16.67 -4.03 0.41
CA CYS A 269 17.86 -3.72 -0.35
C CYS A 269 18.00 -2.20 -0.55
N PHE A 270 19.14 -1.64 -0.16
CA PHE A 270 19.45 -0.22 -0.30
C PHE A 270 20.46 -0.05 -1.44
N LEU A 271 20.01 0.51 -2.56
CA LEU A 271 20.86 0.76 -3.72
C LEU A 271 21.28 2.22 -3.76
N ASN A 272 22.55 2.48 -4.07
CA ASN A 272 23.14 3.82 -4.03
C ASN A 272 23.48 4.31 -5.45
N ILE A 273 22.95 5.48 -5.83
CA ILE A 273 23.16 6.09 -7.15
C ILE A 273 24.62 6.45 -7.48
N ASP A 274 25.52 6.53 -6.51
CA ASP A 274 26.95 6.74 -6.75
C ASP A 274 27.70 5.44 -7.05
N ASN A 275 27.08 4.28 -6.81
CA ASN A 275 27.66 2.96 -6.99
C ASN A 275 26.83 2.13 -7.98
N VAL A 276 26.45 2.71 -9.12
CA VAL A 276 25.61 2.06 -10.15
C VAL A 276 26.19 0.70 -10.57
N ASP A 277 27.51 0.61 -10.76
CA ASP A 277 28.21 -0.63 -11.15
C ASP A 277 28.08 -1.76 -10.11
N ARG A 278 27.70 -1.46 -8.87
CA ARG A 278 27.50 -2.44 -7.80
C ARG A 278 26.07 -2.97 -7.70
N VAL A 279 25.10 -2.36 -8.38
CA VAL A 279 23.68 -2.72 -8.26
C VAL A 279 23.44 -4.21 -8.48
N SER A 280 24.01 -4.78 -9.54
CA SER A 280 23.90 -6.21 -9.82
C SER A 280 24.47 -7.08 -8.69
N HIS A 281 25.62 -6.69 -8.15
CA HIS A 281 26.26 -7.42 -7.04
C HIS A 281 25.47 -7.33 -5.74
N ASP A 282 24.96 -6.14 -5.40
CA ASP A 282 24.22 -5.89 -4.16
C ASP A 282 22.84 -6.57 -4.20
N LEU A 283 22.17 -6.62 -5.35
CA LEU A 283 20.94 -7.40 -5.56
C LEU A 283 21.16 -8.92 -5.46
N ALA A 284 22.30 -9.42 -5.96
CA ALA A 284 22.60 -10.85 -5.95
C ALA A 284 22.74 -11.46 -4.54
N GLN A 285 22.85 -10.63 -3.49
CA GLN A 285 22.89 -11.10 -2.09
C GLN A 285 21.54 -11.61 -1.58
N TRP A 286 20.44 -11.32 -2.28
CA TRP A 286 19.08 -11.56 -1.77
C TRP A 286 18.48 -12.92 -2.13
N GLY A 287 19.10 -13.65 -3.05
CA GLY A 287 18.62 -14.98 -3.40
C GLY A 287 19.04 -15.45 -4.79
N ARG A 288 18.59 -16.64 -5.15
CA ARG A 288 18.72 -17.25 -6.48
C ARG A 288 17.56 -16.82 -7.38
N PRO A 289 17.63 -17.12 -8.70
CA PRO A 289 16.60 -16.73 -9.65
C PRO A 289 15.17 -17.15 -9.34
N ASP A 290 15.00 -18.26 -8.62
CA ASP A 290 13.69 -18.77 -8.23
C ASP A 290 13.30 -18.41 -6.79
N ASP A 291 14.09 -17.61 -6.07
CA ASP A 291 13.78 -17.27 -4.67
C ASP A 291 12.90 -16.02 -4.55
N ILE A 292 12.97 -15.08 -5.50
CA ILE A 292 12.23 -13.81 -5.47
C ILE A 292 11.16 -13.79 -6.57
N ASP A 293 9.89 -13.60 -6.17
CA ASP A 293 8.72 -13.47 -7.05
C ASP A 293 8.19 -12.05 -7.15
N TYR A 294 8.43 -11.21 -6.15
CA TYR A 294 7.81 -9.89 -6.08
C TYR A 294 8.76 -8.86 -5.48
N ILE A 295 9.07 -7.82 -6.24
CA ILE A 295 9.93 -6.73 -5.83
C ILE A 295 9.08 -5.48 -5.73
N VAL A 296 9.00 -4.87 -4.55
CA VAL A 296 8.50 -3.49 -4.43
C VAL A 296 9.70 -2.59 -4.33
N VAL A 297 9.80 -1.65 -5.26
CA VAL A 297 10.87 -0.66 -5.30
C VAL A 297 10.29 0.71 -5.04
N SER A 298 10.88 1.43 -4.10
CA SER A 298 10.65 2.86 -3.89
C SER A 298 11.78 3.65 -4.56
N GLY A 299 11.43 4.45 -5.55
CA GLY A 299 12.34 5.38 -6.17
C GLY A 299 11.99 6.76 -5.68
N THR A 300 12.51 7.13 -4.52
CA THR A 300 12.27 8.47 -4.02
C THR A 300 12.84 9.43 -5.06
N LEU A 301 11.97 10.13 -5.77
CA LEU A 301 12.33 11.22 -6.64
C LEU A 301 11.21 12.25 -6.52
N VAL A 302 11.59 13.31 -5.83
CA VAL A 302 10.86 14.56 -5.72
C VAL A 302 11.60 15.52 -6.65
N SER A 303 11.00 15.97 -7.74
CA SER A 303 11.31 17.15 -8.57
C SER A 303 11.50 18.41 -7.70
N PRO A 304 12.27 19.41 -8.19
CA PRO A 304 12.53 20.62 -7.42
C PRO A 304 11.26 21.48 -7.37
N VAL A 305 10.92 21.90 -6.15
CA VAL A 305 10.03 23.01 -5.81
C VAL A 305 10.15 24.14 -6.83
N LEU A 306 9.07 24.42 -7.59
CA LEU A 306 8.93 25.73 -8.23
C LEU A 306 8.91 26.82 -7.14
N PRO A 307 9.62 27.95 -7.29
CA PRO A 307 9.78 28.93 -6.24
C PRO A 307 8.41 29.44 -5.76
N ALA A 308 8.16 29.27 -4.46
CA ALA A 308 6.95 29.69 -3.79
C ALA A 308 6.64 31.18 -4.07
N PHE A 309 5.39 31.47 -4.46
CA PHE A 309 4.87 32.83 -4.40
C PHE A 309 5.02 33.34 -2.95
N LYS A 310 5.69 34.48 -2.77
CA LYS A 310 5.91 35.11 -1.46
C LYS A 310 4.58 35.29 -0.71
N PRO A 311 4.47 34.85 0.56
CA PRO A 311 3.30 35.16 1.38
C PRO A 311 3.29 36.64 1.77
N LEU A 312 2.10 37.26 1.74
CA LEU A 312 1.85 38.54 2.39
C LEU A 312 1.95 38.36 3.91
N PRO A 313 2.43 39.38 4.66
CA PRO A 313 2.55 39.28 6.10
C PRO A 313 1.18 39.53 6.75
N SER A 314 0.75 38.66 7.66
CA SER A 314 0.49 39.03 9.07
C SER A 314 -0.31 37.97 9.86
N GLN A 315 0.17 37.73 11.10
CA GLN A 315 -0.54 37.23 12.31
C GLN A 315 -0.99 35.76 12.36
N ILE A 316 -0.19 34.92 13.03
CA ILE A 316 -0.64 33.64 13.59
C ILE A 316 -0.12 33.52 15.03
N GLU A 317 -1.06 33.39 15.98
CA GLU A 317 -0.83 33.00 17.36
C GLU A 317 -0.52 31.50 17.49
N ARG A 318 0.10 31.14 18.62
CA ARG A 318 0.69 29.83 18.97
C ARG A 318 -0.23 28.65 18.66
N GLY A 319 0.30 27.66 17.93
CA GLY A 319 -0.31 26.33 17.77
C GLY A 319 -0.13 25.64 16.41
N SER A 320 0.46 26.31 15.42
CA SER A 320 0.57 25.76 14.06
C SER A 320 1.88 25.00 13.84
N ILE A 321 1.77 23.69 13.62
CA ILE A 321 2.79 22.94 12.88
C ILE A 321 2.79 23.52 11.45
N VAL A 322 3.96 23.98 11.00
CA VAL A 322 4.13 24.55 9.67
C VAL A 322 4.07 23.41 8.66
N ALA A 323 2.90 23.20 8.05
CA ALA A 323 2.82 22.42 6.81
C ALA A 323 3.56 23.23 5.73
N ASN A 324 4.77 22.79 5.38
CA ASN A 324 5.47 23.35 4.23
C ASN A 324 4.64 23.05 2.97
N ARG A 325 4.24 24.12 2.27
CA ARG A 325 3.65 24.07 0.92
C ARG A 325 4.62 23.37 -0.03
N PHE A 326 4.25 22.21 -0.55
CA PHE A 326 4.92 21.59 -1.69
C PHE A 326 3.95 21.61 -2.89
N PRO A 327 4.21 22.43 -3.93
CA PRO A 327 3.32 22.56 -5.09
C PRO A 327 3.31 21.35 -6.04
N ASP A 328 4.21 20.39 -5.83
CA ASP A 328 4.51 19.33 -6.79
C ASP A 328 4.32 17.99 -6.05
N GLY A 329 3.22 17.29 -6.34
CA GLY A 329 2.72 16.07 -5.64
C GLY A 329 3.63 14.84 -5.77
N GLU A 330 4.82 14.93 -5.20
CA GLU A 330 5.84 13.90 -5.18
C GLU A 330 6.16 13.59 -3.72
N GLU A 331 5.36 12.68 -3.18
CA GLU A 331 5.25 12.50 -1.74
C GLU A 331 5.06 11.02 -1.49
N ILE A 332 5.77 10.49 -0.50
CA ILE A 332 5.28 9.29 0.18
C ILE A 332 3.98 9.73 0.85
N LEU A 333 2.82 9.31 0.36
CA LEU A 333 1.54 9.39 1.08
C LEU A 333 1.24 10.74 1.78
N GLY A 334 1.62 11.89 1.20
CA GLY A 334 1.40 13.22 1.81
C GLY A 334 2.48 13.72 2.79
N ILE A 335 3.51 12.92 3.10
CA ILE A 335 4.62 13.30 4.01
C ILE A 335 5.88 13.77 3.29
N GLY A 336 5.84 13.87 1.96
CA GLY A 336 6.92 14.43 1.14
C GLY A 336 8.14 13.53 0.98
N ASP A 337 9.30 14.16 0.77
CA ASP A 337 10.59 13.51 0.55
C ASP A 337 11.16 12.92 1.86
N GLN A 338 11.32 11.60 1.90
CA GLN A 338 11.90 10.88 3.05
C GLN A 338 13.20 10.12 2.75
N GLY A 339 13.76 10.31 1.55
CA GLY A 339 15.01 9.68 1.13
C GLY A 339 15.07 8.17 1.38
N ALA A 340 16.11 7.68 2.06
CA ALA A 340 16.28 6.26 2.36
C ALA A 340 15.18 5.66 3.27
N GLY A 341 14.47 6.51 4.03
CA GLY A 341 13.33 6.06 4.86
C GLY A 341 12.17 5.51 4.05
N GLY A 342 12.11 5.83 2.74
CA GLY A 342 11.11 5.30 1.82
C GLY A 342 11.12 3.78 1.69
N ILE A 343 12.18 3.08 2.11
CA ILE A 343 12.20 1.60 2.13
C ILE A 343 11.00 1.00 2.88
N LEU A 344 10.51 1.67 3.92
CA LEU A 344 9.40 1.17 4.73
C LEU A 344 8.09 1.10 3.96
N ILE A 345 7.85 1.95 2.94
CA ILE A 345 6.65 1.80 2.10
C ILE A 345 6.71 0.48 1.31
N SER A 346 7.89 0.15 0.80
CA SER A 346 8.12 -1.09 0.07
C SER A 346 7.92 -2.29 0.98
N VAL A 347 8.40 -2.22 2.22
CA VAL A 347 8.17 -3.24 3.26
C VAL A 347 6.66 -3.40 3.55
N ALA A 348 5.96 -2.30 3.78
CA ALA A 348 4.55 -2.31 4.16
C ALA A 348 3.65 -2.84 3.03
N LYS A 349 3.90 -2.46 1.78
CA LYS A 349 3.22 -3.04 0.60
C LYS A 349 3.42 -4.54 0.49
N LEU A 350 4.62 -5.03 0.76
CA LEU A 350 4.91 -6.47 0.70
C LEU A 350 4.20 -7.25 1.81
N VAL A 351 4.08 -6.67 3.01
CA VAL A 351 3.24 -7.22 4.08
C VAL A 351 1.79 -7.36 3.62
N LEU A 352 1.21 -6.31 3.04
CA LEU A 352 -0.16 -6.36 2.51
C LEU A 352 -0.30 -7.35 1.35
N THR A 353 0.72 -7.48 0.51
CA THR A 353 0.73 -8.44 -0.59
C THR A 353 0.72 -9.88 -0.07
N THR A 354 1.43 -10.16 1.03
CA THR A 354 1.33 -11.46 1.71
C THR A 354 -0.07 -11.70 2.30
N LEU A 355 -0.63 -10.71 3.00
CA LEU A 355 -1.93 -10.84 3.67
C LEU A 355 -3.11 -10.97 2.69
N CYS A 356 -3.12 -10.13 1.65
CA CYS A 356 -4.25 -9.98 0.73
C CYS A 356 -4.15 -10.87 -0.51
N ALA A 357 -2.93 -11.10 -1.01
CA ALA A 357 -2.69 -11.87 -2.23
C ALA A 357 -2.03 -13.24 -1.99
N GLY A 358 -1.61 -13.54 -0.76
CA GLY A 358 -1.02 -14.82 -0.41
C GLY A 358 0.41 -15.01 -0.96
N ILE A 359 1.10 -13.93 -1.35
CA ILE A 359 2.49 -14.03 -1.78
C ILE A 359 3.36 -14.37 -0.58
N HIS A 360 4.16 -15.43 -0.70
CA HIS A 360 4.98 -15.93 0.39
C HIS A 360 6.00 -14.86 0.83
N PRO A 361 6.10 -14.51 2.13
CA PRO A 361 6.86 -13.36 2.61
C PRO A 361 8.39 -13.47 2.41
N ASN A 362 8.92 -14.68 2.27
CA ASN A 362 10.34 -14.86 1.94
C ASN A 362 10.63 -14.76 0.43
N ARG A 363 9.58 -14.69 -0.42
CA ARG A 363 9.72 -14.58 -1.89
C ARG A 363 9.51 -13.16 -2.36
N THR A 364 9.64 -12.21 -1.45
CA THR A 364 9.48 -10.79 -1.70
C THR A 364 10.76 -10.05 -1.37
N LEU A 365 10.98 -8.92 -2.05
CA LEU A 365 12.16 -8.10 -1.86
C LEU A 365 11.77 -6.61 -1.85
N PRO A 366 11.85 -5.93 -0.70
CA PRO A 366 11.73 -4.47 -0.66
C PRO A 366 13.05 -3.84 -1.14
N VAL A 367 12.97 -2.82 -1.97
CA VAL A 367 14.13 -2.10 -2.52
C VAL A 367 13.92 -0.60 -2.38
N VAL A 368 14.97 0.14 -2.04
CA VAL A 368 15.00 1.60 -2.15
C VAL A 368 16.15 2.05 -3.05
N LEU A 369 15.84 2.94 -4.00
CA LEU A 369 16.82 3.59 -4.85
C LEU A 369 17.24 4.91 -4.20
N ASP A 370 18.31 4.89 -3.39
CA ASP A 370 18.82 6.08 -2.72
C ASP A 370 19.56 6.98 -3.72
N CYS A 371 18.85 8.03 -4.12
CA CYS A 371 19.31 9.05 -5.07
C CYS A 371 19.74 10.35 -4.37
N GLY A 372 19.82 10.37 -3.03
CA GLY A 372 19.86 11.59 -2.21
C GLY A 372 18.47 11.98 -1.70
N THR A 373 18.37 13.16 -1.08
CA THR A 373 17.11 13.75 -0.62
C THR A 373 17.17 15.27 -0.72
N ASP A 374 16.05 15.91 -1.07
CA ASP A 374 15.93 17.36 -1.06
C ASP A 374 15.33 17.89 0.24
N ASN A 375 14.94 17.00 1.15
CA ASN A 375 14.49 17.34 2.48
C ASN A 375 15.65 17.89 3.33
N GLU A 376 15.66 19.21 3.53
CA GLU A 376 16.68 19.89 4.33
C GLU A 376 16.74 19.39 5.78
N ASN A 377 15.61 18.95 6.35
CA ASN A 377 15.63 18.43 7.71
C ASN A 377 16.44 17.13 7.78
N LEU A 378 16.31 16.25 6.77
CA LEU A 378 17.08 15.01 6.70
C LEU A 378 18.55 15.26 6.37
N LEU A 379 18.86 16.22 5.49
CA LEU A 379 20.24 16.58 5.16
C LEU A 379 21.01 17.14 6.36
N ASN A 380 20.31 17.88 7.23
CA ASN A 380 20.88 18.47 8.44
C ASN A 380 20.77 17.54 9.66
N ASP A 381 20.14 16.37 9.54
CA ASP A 381 20.01 15.41 10.64
C ASP A 381 21.24 14.49 10.71
N GLU A 382 21.97 14.59 11.83
CA GLU A 382 23.15 13.77 12.10
C GLU A 382 22.85 12.27 12.16
N LEU A 383 21.59 11.89 12.40
CA LEU A 383 21.17 10.50 12.43
C LEU A 383 20.67 9.98 11.09
N TYR A 384 20.49 10.84 10.08
CA TYR A 384 19.98 10.41 8.78
C TYR A 384 20.87 9.34 8.15
N LEU A 385 20.24 8.20 7.80
CA LEU A 385 20.91 6.99 7.31
C LEU A 385 21.15 6.97 5.80
N GLY A 386 20.46 7.81 5.03
CA GLY A 386 20.61 7.88 3.57
C GLY A 386 21.73 8.80 3.11
N LEU A 387 21.85 8.95 1.79
CA LEU A 387 22.83 9.85 1.16
C LEU A 387 22.57 11.31 1.53
N ARG A 388 23.52 11.94 2.25
CA ARG A 388 23.49 13.37 2.64
C ARG A 388 23.88 14.29 1.49
N LYS A 389 23.10 14.22 0.42
CA LYS A 389 23.23 15.09 -0.76
C LYS A 389 21.86 15.32 -1.38
N LYS A 390 21.76 16.39 -2.15
CA LYS A 390 20.59 16.68 -2.98
C LYS A 390 20.37 15.60 -4.03
N ARG A 391 19.10 15.46 -4.43
CA ARG A 391 18.69 14.38 -5.35
C ARG A 391 19.37 14.50 -6.70
N VAL A 392 19.93 13.39 -7.16
CA VAL A 392 20.45 13.27 -8.54
C VAL A 392 19.28 13.09 -9.50
N ARG A 393 19.35 13.75 -10.67
CA ARG A 393 18.28 13.76 -11.69
C ARG A 393 18.83 13.57 -13.10
N GLY A 394 17.92 13.41 -14.06
CA GLY A 394 18.23 13.30 -15.47
C GLY A 394 18.94 11.99 -15.79
N GLU A 395 19.85 12.02 -16.76
CA GLU A 395 20.47 10.82 -17.34
C GLU A 395 21.15 9.92 -16.30
N LYS A 396 21.78 10.49 -15.26
CA LYS A 396 22.42 9.68 -14.19
C LYS A 396 21.38 8.90 -13.38
N TYR A 397 20.21 9.50 -13.12
CA TYR A 397 19.11 8.80 -12.47
C TYR A 397 18.51 7.72 -13.38
N ASP A 398 18.28 8.04 -14.65
CA ASP A 398 17.70 7.10 -15.60
C ASP A 398 18.58 5.87 -15.80
N LYS A 399 19.90 6.05 -15.89
CA LYS A 399 20.87 4.95 -15.92
C LYS A 399 20.84 4.09 -14.66
N PHE A 400 20.60 4.71 -13.50
CA PHE A 400 20.54 3.98 -12.24
C PHE A 400 19.27 3.14 -12.13
N VAL A 401 18.11 3.68 -12.54
CA VAL A 401 16.87 2.91 -12.63
C VAL A 401 17.01 1.78 -13.65
N ASP A 402 17.61 2.06 -14.81
CA ASP A 402 17.82 1.05 -15.84
C ASP A 402 18.72 -0.08 -15.36
N GLU A 403 19.87 0.25 -14.74
CA GLU A 403 20.76 -0.77 -14.19
C GLU A 403 20.05 -1.63 -13.12
N PHE A 404 19.22 -1.01 -12.27
CA PHE A 404 18.38 -1.75 -11.32
C PHE A 404 17.42 -2.70 -12.04
N VAL A 405 16.65 -2.21 -13.02
CA VAL A 405 15.67 -3.04 -13.75
C VAL A 405 16.38 -4.18 -14.46
N GLN A 406 17.42 -3.90 -15.24
CA GLN A 406 18.17 -4.92 -15.98
C GLN A 406 18.80 -5.96 -15.04
N SER A 407 19.40 -5.52 -13.93
CA SER A 407 19.95 -6.42 -12.93
C SER A 407 18.89 -7.27 -12.24
N ALA A 408 17.77 -6.68 -11.83
CA ALA A 408 16.66 -7.40 -11.21
C ALA A 408 16.06 -8.45 -12.16
N ARG A 409 15.89 -8.12 -13.45
CA ARG A 409 15.37 -9.06 -14.46
C ARG A 409 16.35 -10.18 -14.79
N LYS A 410 17.65 -9.90 -14.77
CA LYS A 410 18.70 -10.91 -14.97
C LYS A 410 18.81 -11.86 -13.79
N LEU A 411 18.77 -11.32 -12.56
CA LEU A 411 18.93 -12.10 -11.34
C LEU A 411 17.65 -12.84 -10.98
N PHE A 412 16.49 -12.20 -11.11
CA PHE A 412 15.16 -12.70 -10.71
C PHE A 412 14.19 -12.63 -11.90
N PRO A 413 14.34 -13.48 -12.92
CA PRO A 413 13.60 -13.39 -14.18
C PRO A 413 12.10 -13.63 -14.05
N LYS A 414 11.63 -14.20 -12.93
CA LYS A 414 10.20 -14.37 -12.65
C LYS A 414 9.61 -13.26 -11.79
N ALA A 415 10.47 -12.41 -11.20
CA ALA A 415 10.01 -11.40 -10.26
C ALA A 415 9.17 -10.31 -10.95
N TYR A 416 8.01 -10.01 -10.38
CA TYR A 416 7.20 -8.87 -10.75
C TYR A 416 7.79 -7.60 -10.12
N ILE A 417 7.94 -6.52 -10.89
CA ILE A 417 8.49 -5.26 -10.38
C ILE A 417 7.37 -4.25 -10.15
N HIS A 418 7.16 -3.89 -8.89
CA HIS A 418 6.17 -2.93 -8.43
C HIS A 418 6.89 -1.63 -8.05
N PHE A 419 6.66 -0.57 -8.83
CA PHE A 419 7.17 0.78 -8.58
C PHE A 419 6.22 1.54 -7.64
N GLU A 420 6.70 1.99 -6.50
CA GLU A 420 5.91 2.72 -5.48
C GLU A 420 6.51 4.08 -5.19
N ASP A 421 5.67 5.10 -4.98
CA ASP A 421 6.04 6.45 -4.55
C ASP A 421 7.10 7.12 -5.46
N PHE A 422 6.98 6.88 -6.76
CA PHE A 422 7.74 7.64 -7.75
C PHE A 422 7.01 8.94 -8.03
N GLY A 423 7.71 10.07 -7.94
CA GLY A 423 7.11 11.38 -8.19
C GLY A 423 6.42 11.49 -9.57
N LEU A 424 5.47 12.42 -9.67
CA LEU A 424 4.67 12.78 -10.85
C LEU A 424 5.40 12.67 -12.19
N THR A 425 6.59 13.24 -12.26
CA THR A 425 7.37 13.32 -13.50
C THR A 425 7.98 11.98 -13.92
N ASN A 426 8.15 11.05 -12.99
CA ASN A 426 8.87 9.79 -13.20
C ASN A 426 7.97 8.57 -13.20
N ALA A 427 6.94 8.51 -12.33
CA ALA A 427 6.06 7.36 -12.20
C ALA A 427 5.53 6.90 -13.57
N ARG A 428 4.95 7.85 -14.32
CA ARG A 428 4.40 7.56 -15.65
C ARG A 428 5.47 7.25 -16.69
N ARG A 429 6.55 8.03 -16.71
CA ARG A 429 7.65 7.91 -17.68
C ARG A 429 8.35 6.55 -17.57
N ILE A 430 8.65 6.13 -16.35
CA ILE A 430 9.26 4.82 -16.03
C ILE A 430 8.29 3.71 -16.41
N LEU A 431 7.01 3.83 -16.03
CA LEU A 431 6.00 2.83 -16.37
C LEU A 431 5.85 2.65 -17.89
N ASP A 432 5.73 3.75 -18.65
CA ASP A 432 5.59 3.68 -20.12
C ASP A 432 6.83 3.10 -20.81
N HIS A 433 8.02 3.34 -20.24
CA HIS A 433 9.27 2.80 -20.76
C HIS A 433 9.39 1.29 -20.54
N TYR A 434 9.12 0.79 -19.34
CA TYR A 434 9.39 -0.61 -18.97
C TYR A 434 8.22 -1.57 -19.19
N ARG A 435 6.97 -1.11 -19.10
CA ARG A 435 5.78 -1.98 -19.25
C ARG A 435 5.75 -2.79 -20.57
N PRO A 436 6.19 -2.27 -21.74
CA PRO A 436 6.24 -3.07 -22.96
C PRO A 436 7.25 -4.23 -22.91
N GLU A 437 8.25 -4.16 -22.03
CA GLU A 437 9.40 -5.06 -22.01
C GLU A 437 9.34 -6.05 -20.84
N ILE A 438 8.76 -5.64 -19.70
CA ILE A 438 8.78 -6.43 -18.47
C ILE A 438 7.42 -6.44 -17.74
N PRO A 439 7.14 -7.49 -16.94
CA PRO A 439 6.03 -7.48 -16.00
C PRO A 439 6.29 -6.47 -14.89
N CYS A 440 5.72 -5.27 -15.01
CA CYS A 440 5.79 -4.24 -13.99
C CYS A 440 4.46 -3.51 -13.79
N PHE A 441 4.38 -2.80 -12.67
CA PHE A 441 3.21 -2.05 -12.22
C PHE A 441 3.61 -0.84 -11.40
N ASN A 442 2.77 0.17 -11.37
CA ASN A 442 2.86 1.26 -10.40
C ASN A 442 1.50 1.46 -9.74
N ASP A 443 1.43 1.35 -8.41
CA ASP A 443 0.16 1.41 -7.68
C ASP A 443 -0.45 2.81 -7.69
N ASP A 444 0.39 3.84 -7.58
CA ASP A 444 -0.06 5.24 -7.58
C ASP A 444 -0.83 5.61 -8.85
N VAL A 445 -0.43 5.07 -9.99
CA VAL A 445 -1.07 5.28 -11.29
C VAL A 445 -2.13 4.21 -11.56
N GLN A 446 -1.71 2.94 -11.66
CA GLN A 446 -2.58 1.86 -12.13
C GLN A 446 -3.46 1.27 -11.03
N GLY A 447 -2.92 1.15 -9.81
CA GLY A 447 -3.66 0.65 -8.65
C GLY A 447 -4.79 1.58 -8.25
N THR A 448 -4.47 2.87 -8.08
CA THR A 448 -5.44 3.93 -7.84
C THR A 448 -6.49 4.00 -8.95
N GLY A 449 -6.08 3.93 -10.22
CA GLY A 449 -7.03 3.90 -11.33
C GLY A 449 -7.97 2.70 -11.29
N CYS A 450 -7.45 1.52 -10.94
CA CYS A 450 -8.22 0.27 -10.84
C CYS A 450 -9.28 0.33 -9.72
N VAL A 451 -8.89 0.70 -8.50
CA VAL A 451 -9.81 0.75 -7.36
C VAL A 451 -10.88 1.83 -7.54
N THR A 452 -10.53 2.99 -8.10
CA THR A 452 -11.50 4.05 -8.39
C THR A 452 -12.47 3.63 -9.49
N LEU A 453 -12.00 2.98 -10.57
CA LEU A 453 -12.90 2.44 -11.58
C LEU A 453 -13.86 1.41 -10.97
N ALA A 454 -13.38 0.52 -10.10
CA ALA A 454 -14.23 -0.45 -9.43
C ALA A 454 -15.32 0.23 -8.58
N ALA A 455 -14.96 1.29 -7.85
CA ALA A 455 -15.91 2.10 -7.07
C ALA A 455 -16.95 2.80 -7.96
N ILE A 456 -16.50 3.40 -9.08
CA ILE A 456 -17.40 4.01 -10.07
C ILE A 456 -18.38 2.97 -10.61
N MET A 457 -17.89 1.79 -11.01
CA MET A 457 -18.73 0.71 -11.54
C MET A 457 -19.76 0.23 -10.51
N ALA A 458 -19.37 0.11 -9.25
CA ALA A 458 -20.29 -0.23 -8.16
C ALA A 458 -21.38 0.86 -7.97
N GLY A 459 -20.99 2.14 -8.01
CA GLY A 459 -21.94 3.26 -7.94
C GLY A 459 -22.93 3.28 -9.12
N LEU A 460 -22.43 3.06 -10.33
CA LEU A 460 -23.26 3.02 -11.55
C LEU A 460 -24.25 1.86 -11.54
N HIS A 461 -23.85 0.71 -10.99
CA HIS A 461 -24.74 -0.43 -10.81
C HIS A 461 -25.93 -0.06 -9.92
N VAL A 462 -25.69 0.62 -8.79
CA VAL A 462 -26.76 1.07 -7.89
C VAL A 462 -27.65 2.12 -8.58
N SER A 463 -27.07 3.06 -9.32
CA SER A 463 -27.83 4.11 -10.02
C SER A 463 -28.47 3.65 -11.34
N GLN A 464 -28.32 2.38 -11.72
CA GLN A 464 -28.80 1.82 -12.99
C GLN A 464 -28.31 2.61 -14.22
N GLN A 465 -27.07 3.11 -14.15
CA GLN A 465 -26.40 3.81 -15.24
C GLN A 465 -25.33 2.93 -15.88
N LYS A 466 -24.93 3.28 -17.10
CA LYS A 466 -23.90 2.56 -17.85
C LYS A 466 -22.63 3.39 -17.90
N LEU A 467 -21.48 2.73 -17.75
CA LEU A 467 -20.18 3.40 -17.75
C LEU A 467 -19.93 4.13 -19.07
N LYS A 468 -20.38 3.57 -20.20
CA LYS A 468 -20.35 4.24 -21.49
C LYS A 468 -21.07 5.60 -21.53
N ASP A 469 -22.05 5.87 -20.67
CA ASP A 469 -22.80 7.13 -20.72
C ASP A 469 -22.24 8.18 -19.74
N VAL A 470 -21.16 7.83 -19.01
CA VAL A 470 -20.54 8.67 -17.99
C VAL A 470 -19.69 9.77 -18.61
N LYS A 471 -19.81 10.96 -18.01
CA LYS A 471 -18.93 12.11 -18.20
C LYS A 471 -18.16 12.32 -16.90
N LEU A 472 -16.84 12.20 -16.93
CA LEU A 472 -15.97 12.24 -15.75
C LEU A 472 -15.19 13.55 -15.71
N VAL A 473 -15.16 14.24 -14.57
CA VAL A 473 -14.25 15.36 -14.34
C VAL A 473 -13.27 14.94 -13.25
N VAL A 474 -11.97 15.03 -13.52
CA VAL A 474 -10.92 14.70 -12.56
C VAL A 474 -10.33 15.98 -11.99
N PHE A 475 -10.68 16.31 -10.74
CA PHE A 475 -10.15 17.48 -10.05
C PHE A 475 -8.79 17.17 -9.41
N GLY A 476 -7.74 17.21 -10.23
CA GLY A 476 -6.35 17.00 -9.82
C GLY A 476 -5.59 16.18 -10.86
N ALA A 477 -4.69 16.81 -11.62
CA ALA A 477 -3.94 16.16 -12.71
C ALA A 477 -2.65 15.48 -12.24
N GLY A 478 -2.69 14.86 -11.06
CA GLY A 478 -1.56 14.14 -10.48
C GLY A 478 -1.39 12.70 -11.02
N THR A 479 -0.49 11.90 -10.44
CA THR A 479 -0.29 10.47 -10.81
C THR A 479 -1.59 9.69 -10.69
N ALA A 480 -2.26 9.83 -9.54
CA ALA A 480 -3.56 9.25 -9.25
C ALA A 480 -4.62 9.71 -10.25
N GLY A 481 -4.79 11.03 -10.43
CA GLY A 481 -5.82 11.57 -11.32
C GLY A 481 -5.67 11.16 -12.78
N VAL A 482 -4.44 11.19 -13.30
CA VAL A 482 -4.14 10.71 -14.65
C VAL A 482 -4.38 9.20 -14.76
N GLY A 483 -3.97 8.42 -13.74
CA GLY A 483 -4.22 6.98 -13.68
C GLY A 483 -5.72 6.62 -13.67
N ILE A 484 -6.53 7.36 -12.92
CA ILE A 484 -8.00 7.24 -12.92
C ILE A 484 -8.56 7.56 -14.30
N ALA A 485 -8.14 8.68 -14.89
CA ALA A 485 -8.59 9.09 -16.23
C ALA A 485 -8.25 8.03 -17.28
N ASP A 486 -7.05 7.45 -17.25
CA ASP A 486 -6.64 6.38 -18.15
C ASP A 486 -7.50 5.12 -18.01
N GLN A 487 -7.73 4.68 -16.77
CA GLN A 487 -8.44 3.45 -16.49
C GLN A 487 -9.93 3.57 -16.86
N VAL A 488 -10.55 4.72 -16.57
CA VAL A 488 -11.93 5.02 -16.96
C VAL A 488 -12.05 5.17 -18.48
N ARG A 489 -11.12 5.87 -19.14
CA ARG A 489 -11.08 6.00 -20.61
C ARG A 489 -11.04 4.63 -21.27
N ASP A 490 -10.15 3.76 -20.81
CA ASP A 490 -9.94 2.43 -21.39
C ASP A 490 -11.19 1.55 -21.20
N ALA A 491 -11.85 1.65 -20.05
CA ALA A 491 -13.09 0.94 -19.78
C ALA A 491 -14.26 1.45 -20.65
N ILE A 492 -14.42 2.77 -20.80
CA ILE A 492 -15.41 3.38 -21.71
C ILE A 492 -15.15 2.96 -23.16
N ALA A 493 -13.89 2.99 -23.59
CA ALA A 493 -13.50 2.60 -24.95
C ALA A 493 -13.87 1.13 -25.22
N SER A 494 -13.58 0.25 -24.25
CA SER A 494 -13.89 -1.18 -24.35
C SER A 494 -15.40 -1.45 -24.38
N GLU A 495 -16.20 -0.78 -23.54
CA GLU A 495 -17.66 -1.01 -23.50
C GLU A 495 -18.37 -0.48 -24.75
N LYS A 496 -17.89 0.65 -25.31
CA LYS A 496 -18.46 1.24 -26.53
C LYS A 496 -17.93 0.62 -27.82
N GLY A 497 -16.77 -0.03 -27.79
CA GLY A 497 -16.04 -0.43 -29.00
C GLY A 497 -15.53 0.77 -29.81
N ILE A 498 -15.05 1.83 -29.14
CA ILE A 498 -14.49 3.04 -29.77
C ILE A 498 -12.99 3.18 -29.46
N SER A 499 -12.31 4.11 -30.14
CA SER A 499 -10.91 4.42 -29.83
C SER A 499 -10.76 5.09 -28.45
N LYS A 500 -9.58 4.94 -27.86
CA LYS A 500 -9.21 5.63 -26.60
C LYS A 500 -9.34 7.15 -26.73
N ASP A 501 -8.96 7.72 -27.87
CA ASP A 501 -9.07 9.16 -28.14
C ASP A 501 -10.53 9.65 -28.15
N GLU A 502 -11.46 8.84 -28.68
CA GLU A 502 -12.88 9.19 -28.65
C GLU A 502 -13.46 9.04 -27.24
N ALA A 503 -13.05 8.01 -26.51
CA ALA A 503 -13.44 7.85 -25.10
C ALA A 503 -12.93 9.00 -24.23
N ALA A 504 -11.71 9.49 -24.48
CA ALA A 504 -11.09 10.58 -23.73
C ALA A 504 -11.88 11.90 -23.82
N LYS A 505 -12.69 12.11 -24.86
CA LYS A 505 -13.57 13.30 -24.99
C LYS A 505 -14.67 13.37 -23.92
N GLN A 506 -14.86 12.32 -23.14
CA GLN A 506 -15.80 12.24 -22.02
C GLN A 506 -15.13 12.49 -20.66
N ILE A 507 -13.85 12.83 -20.65
CA ILE A 507 -13.05 13.03 -19.44
C ILE A 507 -12.42 14.43 -19.49
N TRP A 508 -12.58 15.22 -18.42
CA TRP A 508 -12.06 16.59 -18.30
C TRP A 508 -11.11 16.74 -17.12
#